data_AF-A0A843HVX0-F1
#
_entry.id   AF-A0A843HVX0-F1
#
_cell.length_a   1.000
_cell.length_b   1.000
_cell.length_c   1.000
_cell.angle_alpha   90.00
_cell.angle_beta   90.00
_cell.angle_gamma   90.00
#
_symmetry.space_group_name_H-M   'P 1'
#
loop_
_entity.id
_entity.type
_entity.pdbx_description
1 polymer ?
#
loop_
_entity_poly.entity_id
_entity_poly.type
_entity_poly.pdbx_seq_one_letter_code
_entity_poly.pdbx_strand_id
1 'polypeptide(L)'
;MLDKIVKYAIVGGLGTIVNEGVLLLLKPLISVAISLAIAIEISILFNFVLNDIWTFSDMRNSSLLSRIWKFHISSLVGGAVQYVIVISLVILLVPYG
;
A
#
# COMPACT_ATOMS: atom_id res chain seq x y z
N MET A 1 -0.35 -14.52 16.22
CA MET A 1 0.61 -13.58 15.58
C MET A 1 0.80 -13.91 14.10
N LEU A 2 1.17 -15.14 13.75
CA LEU A 2 1.35 -15.59 12.36
C LEU A 2 0.08 -15.41 11.49
N ASP A 3 -1.10 -15.73 12.02
CA ASP A 3 -2.38 -15.53 11.33
C ASP A 3 -2.61 -14.08 10.88
N LYS A 4 -2.29 -13.09 11.73
CA LYS A 4 -2.44 -11.67 11.39
C LYS A 4 -1.45 -11.23 10.31
N ILE A 5 -0.23 -11.79 10.30
CA ILE A 5 0.78 -11.51 9.26
C ILE A 5 0.30 -12.04 7.90
N VAL A 6 -0.23 -13.27 7.87
CA VAL A 6 -0.76 -13.87 6.64
C VAL A 6 -1.95 -13.07 6.11
N LYS A 7 -2.92 -12.72 6.98
CA LYS A 7 -4.04 -11.85 6.60
C LYS A 7 -3.56 -10.49 6.08
N TYR A 8 -2.61 -9.87 6.76
CA TYR A 8 -2.02 -8.59 6.32
C TYR A 8 -1.37 -8.70 4.93
N ALA A 9 -0.62 -9.78 4.67
CA ALA A 9 -0.01 -10.04 3.37
C ALA A 9 -1.06 -10.27 2.26
N ILE A 10 -2.12 -11.02 2.55
CA ILE A 10 -3.25 -11.22 1.62
C ILE A 10 -3.91 -9.89 1.29
N VAL A 11 -4.24 -9.08 2.30
CA VAL A 11 -4.83 -7.76 2.10
C VAL A 11 -3.90 -6.89 1.26
N GLY A 12 -2.60 -6.86 1.57
CA GLY A 12 -1.61 -6.13 0.79
C GLY A 12 -1.59 -6.52 -0.69
N GLY A 13 -1.61 -7.83 -0.98
CA GLY A 13 -1.67 -8.34 -2.36
C GLY A 13 -2.96 -7.93 -3.09
N LEU A 14 -4.12 -7.98 -2.41
CA LEU A 14 -5.37 -7.44 -2.95
C LEU A 14 -5.28 -5.94 -3.21
N GLY A 15 -4.66 -5.19 -2.30
CA GLY A 15 -4.40 -3.76 -2.45
C GLY A 15 -3.56 -3.45 -3.69
N THR A 16 -2.56 -4.26 -4.02
CA THR A 16 -1.80 -4.12 -5.26
C THR A 16 -2.67 -4.29 -6.50
N ILE A 17 -3.58 -5.28 -6.50
CA ILE A 17 -4.53 -5.49 -7.60
C ILE A 17 -5.46 -4.27 -7.74
N VAL A 18 -5.95 -3.73 -6.62
CA VAL A 18 -6.78 -2.51 -6.61
C VAL A 18 -5.99 -1.31 -7.14
N ASN A 19 -4.73 -1.13 -6.73
CA ASN A 19 -3.87 -0.06 -7.22
C ASN A 19 -3.73 -0.09 -8.75
N GLU A 20 -3.31 -1.25 -9.29
CA GLU A 20 -3.14 -1.41 -10.74
C GLU A 20 -4.46 -1.27 -11.48
N GLY A 21 -5.56 -1.81 -10.95
CA GLY A 21 -6.89 -1.67 -11.53
C GLY A 21 -7.32 -0.20 -11.65
N VAL A 22 -7.18 0.58 -10.57
CA VAL A 22 -7.49 2.01 -10.59
C VAL A 22 -6.58 2.78 -11.55
N LEU A 23 -5.28 2.49 -11.55
CA LEU A 23 -4.33 3.12 -12.45
C LEU A 23 -4.69 2.86 -13.92
N LEU A 24 -5.00 1.61 -14.28
CA LEU A 24 -5.37 1.24 -15.65
C LEU A 24 -6.66 1.92 -16.11
N LEU A 25 -7.62 2.13 -15.21
CA LEU A 25 -8.87 2.82 -15.49
C LEU A 25 -8.70 4.34 -15.61
N LEU A 26 -7.82 4.95 -14.82
CA LEU A 26 -7.64 6.41 -14.78
C LEU A 26 -6.59 6.94 -15.76
N LYS A 27 -5.54 6.16 -16.07
CA LYS A 27 -4.47 6.59 -16.99
C LYS A 27 -4.93 7.08 -18.37
N PRO A 28 -6.04 6.59 -18.99
CA PRO A 28 -6.50 7.14 -20.26
C PRO A 28 -7.35 8.42 -20.10
N LEU A 29 -7.80 8.74 -18.88
CA LEU A 29 -8.73 9.85 -18.61
C LEU A 29 -8.03 11.12 -18.11
N ILE A 30 -6.94 10.96 -17.37
CA ILE A 30 -6.22 12.04 -16.69
C ILE A 30 -4.70 11.79 -16.75
N SER A 31 -3.89 12.74 -16.28
CA SER A 31 -2.44 12.58 -16.31
C SER A 31 -1.99 11.35 -15.51
N VAL A 32 -0.90 10.71 -15.96
CA VAL A 32 -0.36 9.51 -15.31
C VAL A 32 0.02 9.80 -13.85
N ALA A 33 0.59 10.98 -13.58
CA ALA A 33 0.94 11.38 -12.22
C ALA A 33 -0.27 11.46 -11.29
N ILE A 34 -1.37 12.06 -11.74
CA ILE A 34 -2.60 12.16 -10.95
C ILE A 34 -3.26 10.78 -10.80
N SER A 35 -3.25 9.97 -11.87
CA SER A 35 -3.74 8.59 -11.84
C SER A 35 -3.02 7.74 -10.81
N LEU A 36 -1.68 7.83 -10.77
CA LEU A 36 -0.83 7.13 -9.80
C LEU A 36 -1.15 7.58 -8.37
N ALA A 37 -1.23 8.89 -8.13
CA ALA A 37 -1.54 9.41 -6.80
C ALA A 37 -2.90 8.90 -6.29
N ILE A 38 -3.93 8.93 -7.15
CA ILE A 38 -5.27 8.44 -6.81
C ILE A 38 -5.26 6.92 -6.59
N ALA A 39 -4.58 6.15 -7.46
CA ALA A 39 -4.48 4.70 -7.33
C ALA A 39 -3.82 4.28 -6.00
N ILE A 40 -2.72 4.94 -5.63
CA ILE A 40 -2.00 4.68 -4.38
C ILE A 40 -2.91 4.98 -3.19
N GLU A 41 -3.56 6.15 -3.18
CA GLU A 41 -4.43 6.55 -2.08
C GLU A 41 -5.62 5.59 -1.92
N ILE A 42 -6.28 5.21 -3.02
CA ILE A 42 -7.39 4.24 -3.00
C ILE A 42 -6.91 2.88 -2.49
N SER A 43 -5.72 2.43 -2.89
CA SER A 43 -5.13 1.18 -2.40
C SER A 43 -4.81 1.22 -0.90
N ILE A 44 -4.26 2.33 -0.40
CA ILE A 44 -3.99 2.53 1.03
C ILE A 44 -5.28 2.49 1.83
N LEU A 45 -6.33 3.19 1.40
CA LEU A 45 -7.63 3.19 2.07
C LEU A 45 -8.28 1.81 2.02
N PHE A 46 -8.24 1.12 0.88
CA PHE A 46 -8.74 -0.25 0.74
C PHE A 46 -8.04 -1.20 1.73
N ASN A 47 -6.71 -1.14 1.78
CA ASN A 47 -5.91 -1.96 2.69
C ASN A 47 -6.19 -1.61 4.16
N PHE A 48 -6.36 -0.33 4.48
CA PHE A 48 -6.73 0.12 5.82
C PHE A 48 -8.07 -0.47 6.25
N VAL A 49 -9.10 -0.30 5.43
CA VAL A 49 -10.47 -0.75 5.74
C VAL A 49 -10.48 -2.25 5.94
N LEU A 50 -9.88 -3.01 5.03
CA LEU A 50 -9.89 -4.47 5.11
C LEU A 50 -9.06 -4.98 6.30
N ASN A 51 -7.89 -4.39 6.57
CA ASN A 51 -7.11 -4.73 7.76
C ASN A 51 -7.81 -4.32 9.06
N ASP A 52 -8.56 -3.22 9.06
CA ASP A 52 -9.32 -2.78 10.22
C ASP A 52 -10.48 -3.72 10.54
N ILE A 53 -11.26 -4.12 9.54
CA ILE A 53 -12.46 -4.96 9.74
C ILE A 53 -12.11 -6.43 9.96
N TRP A 54 -10.98 -6.90 9.42
CA TRP A 54 -10.68 -8.33 9.41
C TRP A 54 -9.39 -8.70 10.15
N THR A 55 -8.25 -8.08 9.83
CA THR A 55 -6.96 -8.47 10.41
C THR A 55 -6.82 -8.03 11.88
N PHE A 56 -7.26 -6.81 12.18
CA PHE A 56 -7.08 -6.14 13.47
C PHE A 56 -8.41 -5.77 14.14
N SER A 57 -9.49 -6.47 13.82
CA SER A 57 -10.83 -6.29 14.41
C SER A 57 -10.80 -6.19 15.94
N ASP A 58 -9.96 -7.02 16.57
CA ASP A 58 -9.88 -7.16 18.03
C ASP A 58 -9.00 -6.09 18.69
N MET A 59 -8.35 -5.23 17.91
CA MET A 59 -7.37 -4.23 18.38
C MET A 59 -7.86 -2.79 18.19
N ARG A 60 -9.18 -2.59 18.04
CA ARG A 60 -9.83 -1.29 17.82
C ARG A 60 -9.98 -0.46 19.11
N ASN A 61 -8.88 -0.23 19.81
CA ASN A 61 -8.85 0.48 21.09
C ASN A 61 -8.59 1.99 20.96
N SER A 62 -8.55 2.53 19.73
CA SER A 62 -8.26 3.94 19.45
C SER A 62 -9.22 4.50 18.40
N SER A 63 -9.33 5.83 18.35
CA SER A 63 -10.19 6.51 17.38
C SER A 63 -9.83 6.15 15.94
N LEU A 64 -10.84 6.10 15.08
CA LEU A 64 -10.68 5.77 13.66
C LEU A 64 -9.62 6.68 13.00
N LEU A 65 -9.63 7.98 13.29
CA LEU A 65 -8.65 8.94 12.77
C LEU A 65 -7.22 8.59 13.19
N SER A 66 -6.98 8.23 14.46
CA SER A 66 -5.66 7.81 14.92
C SER A 66 -5.16 6.57 14.19
N ARG A 67 -6.07 5.63 13.93
CA ARG A 67 -5.75 4.38 13.23
C ARG A 67 -5.44 4.61 11.75
N ILE A 68 -6.21 5.49 11.07
CA ILE A 68 -5.94 5.91 9.69
C ILE A 68 -4.55 6.54 9.60
N TRP A 69 -4.24 7.49 10.47
CA TRP A 69 -2.93 8.17 10.47
C TRP A 69 -1.77 7.20 10.68
N LYS A 70 -1.87 6.31 11.68
CA LYS A 70 -0.87 5.27 11.91
C LYS A 70 -0.68 4.38 10.69
N PHE A 71 -1.77 4.02 10.02
CA PHE A 71 -1.71 3.21 8.81
C PHE A 71 -1.04 3.95 7.65
N HIS A 72 -1.35 5.22 7.43
CA HIS A 72 -0.69 6.03 6.39
C HIS A 72 0.80 6.17 6.63
N ILE A 73 1.21 6.42 7.88
CA ILE A 73 2.63 6.48 8.25
C ILE A 73 3.30 5.12 7.99
N SER A 74 2.66 4.02 8.37
CA SER A 74 3.17 2.67 8.10
C SER A 74 3.33 2.41 6.60
N SER A 75 2.34 2.79 5.79
CA SER A 75 2.38 2.64 4.32
C SER A 75 3.48 3.51 3.70
N LEU A 76 3.66 4.74 4.18
CA LEU A 76 4.71 5.64 3.72
C LEU A 76 6.11 5.08 4.02
N VAL A 77 6.32 4.59 5.24
CA VAL A 77 7.59 3.95 5.64
C VAL A 77 7.85 2.70 4.79
N GLY A 78 6.84 1.85 4.60
CA GLY A 78 6.94 0.67 3.75
C GLY A 78 7.32 1.02 2.30
N GLY A 79 6.67 2.03 1.73
CA GLY A 79 6.97 2.52 0.38
C GLY A 79 8.38 3.10 0.26
N ALA A 80 8.84 3.88 1.25
CA ALA A 80 10.20 4.40 1.28
C ALA A 80 11.24 3.28 1.35
N VAL A 81 11.03 2.28 2.21
CA VAL A 81 11.89 1.10 2.31
C VAL A 81 11.93 0.33 0.99
N GLN A 82 10.77 0.07 0.39
CA GLN A 82 10.68 -0.59 -0.91
C GLN A 82 11.48 0.17 -1.97
N TYR A 83 11.27 1.49 -2.09
CA TYR A 83 11.95 2.32 -3.07
C TYR A 83 13.48 2.29 -2.91
N VAL A 84 13.97 2.45 -1.68
CA VAL A 84 15.41 2.41 -1.35
C VAL A 84 16.02 1.05 -1.68
N ILE A 85 15.33 -0.05 -1.35
CA ILE A 85 15.82 -1.40 -1.65
C ILE A 85 15.88 -1.61 -3.16
N VAL A 86 14.81 -1.27 -3.88
CA VAL A 86 14.72 -1.45 -5.34
C VAL A 86 15.84 -0.67 -6.03
N ILE A 87 16.02 0.61 -5.72
CA ILE A 87 17.05 1.42 -6.39
C ILE A 87 18.46 0.92 -6.06
N SER A 88 18.71 0.49 -4.81
CA SER A 88 20.01 -0.05 -4.41
C SER A 88 20.33 -1.35 -5.16
N LEU A 89 19.36 -2.26 -5.27
CA LEU A 89 19.52 -3.50 -6.02
C LEU A 89 19.72 -3.25 -7.51
N VAL A 90 18.97 -2.32 -8.10
CA VAL A 90 19.13 -1.95 -9.51
C VAL A 90 20.55 -1.43 -9.77
N ILE A 91 21.06 -0.53 -8.92
CA ILE A 91 22.41 0.03 -9.07
C ILE A 91 23.51 -1.06 -8.93
N LEU A 92 23.33 -2.01 -8.00
CA LEU A 92 24.34 -3.04 -7.72
C LEU A 92 24.32 -4.19 -8.72
N LEU A 93 23.15 -4.58 -9.22
CA LEU A 93 22.95 -5.81 -9.99
C LEU A 93 22.76 -5.58 -11.48
N VAL A 94 22.36 -4.38 -11.91
CA VAL A 94 22.21 -4.06 -13.33
C VAL A 94 23.49 -3.36 -13.79
N PRO A 95 24.37 -4.03 -14.55
CA PRO A 95 25.56 -3.38 -15.09
C PRO A 95 25.11 -2.32 -16.10
N TYR A 96 25.39 -1.06 -15.80
CA TYR A 96 25.28 0.04 -16.76
C TYR A 96 26.51 -0.02 -17.70
N GLY A 97 26.50 -1.02 -18.59
CA GLY A 97 27.46 -1.16 -19.69
C GLY A 97 27.04 -0.34 -20.91
#